data_AF-A0A3B7MN09-F1
#
_entry.id   AF-A0A3B7MN09-F1
#
_cell.length_a   1.000
_cell.length_b   1.000
_cell.length_c   1.000
_cell.angle_alpha   90.00
_cell.angle_beta   90.00
_cell.angle_gamma   90.00
#
_symmetry.space_group_name_H-M   'P 1'
#
loop_
_entity.id
_entity.type
_entity.pdbx_description
1 polymer ?
#
loop_
_entity_poly.entity_id
_entity_poly.type
_entity_poly.pdbx_seq_one_letter_code
_entity_poly.pdbx_strand_id
1 'polypeptide(L)'
;MTEYATGLVYPNGIAADEVNKVLFVADFTGLHILDLVTGKQSWLSDGGGTYLNGIDGLYYYKGTLIGIQDSGNQGDRVVRFYCLLFNVDR
;
A
#
# COMPACT_ATOMS: atom_id res chain seq x y z
N MET A 1 9.72 -21.87 -11.22
CA MET A 1 9.31 -20.65 -10.50
C MET A 1 7.80 -20.58 -10.64
N THR A 2 7.06 -20.83 -9.56
CA THR A 2 5.60 -20.77 -9.62
C THR A 2 5.22 -19.32 -9.37
N GLU A 3 4.67 -18.67 -10.39
CA GLU A 3 4.10 -17.34 -10.27
C GLU A 3 2.84 -17.47 -9.38
N TYR A 4 2.90 -16.94 -8.16
CA TYR A 4 1.71 -16.81 -7.34
C TYR A 4 0.87 -15.69 -7.96
N ALA A 5 -0.37 -15.99 -8.36
CA ALA A 5 -1.32 -14.94 -8.69
C ALA A 5 -1.57 -14.11 -7.43
N THR A 6 -0.88 -12.98 -7.32
CA THR A 6 -0.92 -12.06 -6.16
C THR A 6 -2.29 -11.39 -5.98
N GLY A 7 -3.21 -11.59 -6.92
CA GLY A 7 -4.53 -10.95 -6.92
C GLY A 7 -4.47 -9.42 -7.14
N LEU A 8 -3.29 -8.87 -7.46
CA LEU A 8 -3.09 -7.45 -7.73
C LEU A 8 -3.63 -7.09 -9.11
N VAL A 9 -4.31 -5.94 -9.21
CA VAL A 9 -4.91 -5.45 -10.45
C VAL A 9 -4.19 -4.18 -10.89
N TYR A 10 -3.35 -4.25 -11.92
CA TYR A 10 -2.48 -3.14 -12.35
C TYR A 10 -1.69 -2.54 -11.17
N PRO A 11 -0.69 -3.26 -10.63
CA PRO A 11 0.15 -2.75 -9.56
C PRO A 11 1.10 -1.69 -10.12
N ASN A 12 1.19 -0.57 -9.42
CA ASN A 12 1.94 0.60 -9.88
C ASN A 12 2.93 1.09 -8.81
N GLY A 13 2.44 1.30 -7.58
CA GLY A 13 3.24 1.79 -6.47
C GLY A 13 3.75 0.66 -5.58
N ILE A 14 4.99 0.75 -5.12
CA ILE A 14 5.58 -0.22 -4.19
C ILE A 14 6.47 0.48 -3.18
N ALA A 15 6.35 0.12 -1.90
CA ALA A 15 7.19 0.64 -0.83
C ALA A 15 7.43 -0.42 0.24
N ALA A 16 8.59 -0.39 0.90
CA ALA A 16 8.94 -1.35 1.94
C ALA A 16 9.18 -0.67 3.28
N ASP A 17 8.64 -1.25 4.34
CA ASP A 17 9.16 -1.09 5.69
C ASP A 17 10.12 -2.25 5.97
N GLU A 18 11.41 -1.99 5.76
CA GLU A 18 12.46 -3.00 5.94
C GLU A 18 12.63 -3.46 7.39
N VAL A 19 12.24 -2.61 8.36
CA VAL A 19 12.37 -2.91 9.79
C VAL A 19 11.27 -3.87 10.20
N ASN A 20 10.03 -3.59 9.82
CA ASN A 20 8.88 -4.42 10.18
C ASN A 20 8.61 -5.56 9.17
N LYS A 21 9.41 -5.67 8.11
CA LYS A 21 9.27 -6.70 7.06
C LYS A 21 7.90 -6.67 6.40
N VAL A 22 7.44 -5.45 6.07
CA VAL A 22 6.17 -5.22 5.39
C VAL A 22 6.43 -4.61 4.03
N LEU A 23 5.73 -5.12 3.02
CA LEU A 23 5.64 -4.53 1.69
C LEU A 23 4.26 -3.92 1.50
N PHE A 24 4.23 -2.68 1.03
CA PHE A 24 3.03 -1.99 0.61
C PHE A 24 2.99 -1.96 -0.91
N VAL A 25 1.86 -2.33 -1.49
CA VAL A 25 1.66 -2.32 -2.94
C VAL A 25 0.39 -1.58 -3.27
N ALA A 26 0.48 -0.53 -4.07
CA ALA A 26 -0.67 0.11 -4.67
C ALA A 26 -1.05 -0.61 -5.96
N ASP A 27 -2.34 -0.83 -6.13
CA ASP A 27 -2.93 -1.29 -7.37
C ASP A 27 -4.19 -0.48 -7.70
N PHE A 28 -4.86 -0.82 -8.79
CA PHE A 28 -6.08 -0.14 -9.22
C PHE A 28 -7.21 -0.17 -8.17
N THR A 29 -7.20 -1.17 -7.29
CA THR A 29 -8.23 -1.39 -6.26
C THR A 29 -7.90 -0.78 -4.90
N GLY A 30 -6.66 -0.35 -4.68
CA GLY A 30 -6.25 0.36 -3.47
C GLY A 30 -4.84 -0.01 -3.02
N LEU A 31 -4.63 -0.03 -1.70
CA LEU A 31 -3.34 -0.34 -1.07
C LEU A 31 -3.39 -1.71 -0.38
N HIS A 32 -2.47 -2.58 -0.77
CA HIS A 32 -2.22 -3.89 -0.19
C HIS A 32 -1.05 -3.84 0.77
N ILE A 33 -1.10 -4.67 1.81
CA ILE A 33 -0.07 -4.88 2.80
C ILE A 33 0.31 -6.35 2.76
N LEU A 34 1.58 -6.64 2.51
CA LEU A 34 2.15 -7.98 2.49
C LEU A 34 3.15 -8.10 3.64
N ASP A 35 2.94 -9.09 4.50
CA ASP A 35 3.93 -9.52 5.47
C ASP A 35 4.98 -10.38 4.75
N LEU A 36 6.24 -9.91 4.72
CA LEU A 36 7.34 -10.58 4.03
C LEU A 36 7.89 -11.81 4.78
N VAL A 37 7.52 -11.99 6.06
CA VAL A 37 7.88 -13.16 6.86
C VAL A 37 6.87 -14.28 6.61
N THR A 38 5.57 -13.96 6.66
CA THR A 38 4.50 -14.97 6.56
C THR A 38 3.93 -15.14 5.16
N GLY A 39 4.18 -14.17 4.26
CA GLY A 39 3.57 -14.10 2.93
C GLY A 39 2.10 -13.71 2.96
N LYS A 40 1.54 -13.36 4.12
CA LYS A 40 0.12 -12.98 4.25
C LYS A 40 -0.12 -11.61 3.62
N GLN A 41 -1.13 -11.54 2.76
CA GLN A 41 -1.65 -10.32 2.17
C GLN A 41 -2.90 -9.84 2.91
N SER A 42 -3.02 -8.52 3.07
CA SER A 42 -4.19 -7.83 3.61
C SER A 42 -4.36 -6.46 2.94
N TRP A 43 -5.46 -5.79 3.22
CA TRP A 43 -5.76 -4.47 2.65
C TRP A 43 -5.48 -3.39 3.69
N LEU A 44 -4.90 -2.27 3.25
CA LEU A 44 -4.89 -1.07 4.07
C LEU A 44 -6.31 -0.50 4.09
N SER A 45 -6.98 -0.62 5.23
CA SER A 45 -8.24 0.08 5.50
C SER A 45 -7.94 1.34 6.30
N ASP A 46 -8.39 2.47 5.80
CA ASP A 46 -8.23 3.78 6.43
C ASP A 46 -9.46 4.18 7.29
N GLY A 47 -10.46 3.30 7.40
CA GLY A 47 -11.72 3.58 8.09
C GLY A 47 -12.75 4.37 7.26
N GLY A 48 -12.56 4.48 5.93
CA GLY A 48 -13.58 4.98 5.00
C GLY A 48 -13.59 6.49 4.74
N GLY A 49 -12.50 7.20 5.05
CA GLY A 49 -12.39 8.65 4.88
C GLY A 49 -11.47 9.11 3.74
N THR A 50 -10.70 8.20 3.15
CA THR A 50 -9.56 8.50 2.30
C THR A 50 -9.64 7.69 1.01
N TYR A 51 -9.47 8.39 -0.10
CA TYR A 51 -9.48 7.78 -1.42
C TYR A 51 -8.12 7.12 -1.69
N LEU A 52 -8.08 5.78 -1.68
CA LEU A 52 -6.85 4.98 -1.81
C LEU A 52 -6.54 4.55 -3.25
N ASN A 53 -7.39 4.90 -4.22
CA ASN A 53 -7.24 4.47 -5.62
C ASN A 53 -6.37 5.44 -6.42
N GLY A 54 -5.78 4.98 -7.53
CA GLY A 54 -4.97 5.83 -8.43
C GLY A 54 -3.64 6.27 -7.81
N ILE A 55 -3.12 5.49 -6.88
CA ILE A 55 -1.75 5.66 -6.37
C ILE A 55 -0.81 4.96 -7.35
N ASP A 56 0.01 5.76 -8.04
CA ASP A 56 0.95 5.28 -9.05
C ASP A 56 2.35 5.13 -8.45
N GLY A 57 2.85 6.18 -7.79
CA GLY A 57 4.08 6.13 -6.99
C GLY A 57 3.79 5.92 -5.50
N LEU A 58 4.60 5.11 -4.81
CA LEU A 58 4.46 4.89 -3.37
C LEU A 58 5.83 4.91 -2.68
N TYR A 59 5.90 5.60 -1.55
CA TYR A 59 7.10 5.66 -0.71
C TYR A 59 6.74 5.43 0.75
N TYR A 60 7.61 4.72 1.47
CA TYR A 60 7.52 4.59 2.91
C TYR A 60 8.61 5.43 3.56
N TYR A 61 8.22 6.27 4.52
CA TYR A 61 9.14 7.10 5.27
C TYR A 61 8.65 7.24 6.72
N LYS A 62 9.40 6.67 7.66
CA LYS A 62 9.17 6.82 9.12
C LYS A 62 7.70 6.61 9.54
N GLY A 63 7.14 5.43 9.26
CA GLY A 63 5.76 5.11 9.65
C GLY A 63 4.68 5.73 8.76
N THR A 64 5.08 6.35 7.65
CA THR A 64 4.17 7.08 6.77
C THR A 64 4.29 6.57 5.35
N LEU A 65 3.16 6.30 4.72
CA LEU A 65 3.08 6.14 3.27
C LEU A 65 2.83 7.47 2.60
N ILE A 66 3.63 7.75 1.58
CA ILE A 66 3.53 8.92 0.71
C ILE A 66 3.16 8.40 -0.67
N GLY A 67 1.94 8.71 -1.11
CA GLY A 67 1.43 8.29 -2.41
C GLY A 67 1.47 9.44 -3.41
N ILE A 68 1.92 9.14 -4.63
CA ILE A 68 1.75 10.00 -5.80
C ILE A 68 0.46 9.55 -6.46
N GLN A 69 -0.57 10.37 -6.34
CA GLN A 69 -1.91 10.05 -6.78
C GLN A 69 -2.21 10.77 -8.08
N ASP A 70 -2.23 10.00 -9.17
CA ASP A 70 -2.77 10.41 -10.46
C ASP A 70 -4.07 9.62 -10.67
N SER A 71 -5.15 10.18 -10.14
CA SER A 71 -6.48 9.56 -10.24
C SER A 71 -7.35 10.24 -11.31
N GLY A 72 -6.72 10.81 -12.33
CA GLY A 72 -7.42 11.51 -13.41
C GLY A 72 -8.23 12.72 -12.89
N ASN A 73 -9.54 12.56 -12.76
CA ASN A 73 -10.50 13.67 -12.59
C ASN A 73 -10.39 14.46 -11.27
N GLN A 74 -9.59 14.01 -10.30
CA GLN A 74 -9.41 14.70 -9.01
C GLN A 74 -8.11 15.53 -8.94
N GLY A 75 -7.35 15.60 -10.04
CA GLY A 75 -6.08 16.32 -10.11
C GLY A 75 -4.93 15.62 -9.38
N ASP A 76 -3.73 15.82 -9.90
CA ASP A 76 -2.50 15.23 -9.36
C ASP A 76 -2.22 15.75 -7.95
N ARG A 77 -1.88 14.84 -7.04
CA ARG A 77 -1.58 15.21 -5.66
C ARG A 77 -0.61 14.25 -4.99
N VAL A 78 0.06 14.76 -3.96
CA VAL A 78 0.79 13.93 -3.00
C VAL A 78 -0.09 13.73 -1.78
N VAL A 79 -0.39 12.47 -1.46
CA VAL A 79 -1.20 12.08 -0.29
C VAL A 79 -0.35 11.39 0.76
N ARG A 80 -0.80 11.50 2.02
CA ARG A 80 -0.10 10.95 3.17
C ARG A 80 -1.03 10.05 3.96
N PHE A 81 -0.62 8.81 4.18
CA PHE A 81 -1.31 7.85 5.03
C PHE A 81 -0.43 7.46 6.21
N TYR A 82 -0.97 7.54 7.42
CA TYR A 82 -0.27 7.08 8.60
C TYR A 82 -0.46 5.57 8.74
N CYS A 83 0.65 4.83 8.66
CA CYS A 83 0.64 3.42 9.03
C CYS A 83 0.72 3.34 10.55
N LEU A 84 -0.44 3.39 11.21
CA LEU A 84 -0.55 2.84 12.55
C LEU A 84 -0.29 1.35 12.39
N LEU A 85 0.93 0.91 12.73
CA LEU A 85 1.28 -0.50 12.73
C LEU A 85 0.20 -1.23 13.54
N PHE A 86 -0.60 -2.04 12.85
CA PHE A 86 -1.50 -2.95 13.52
C PHE A 86 -0.61 -3.89 14.33
N ASN A 87 -0.55 -3.68 15.64
CA ASN A 87 -0.18 -4.73 16.57
C ASN A 87 -1.30 -5.78 16.47
N VAL A 88 -1.22 -6.63 15.45
CA VAL A 88 -1.87 -7.93 15.50
C VAL A 88 -0.87 -8.81 16.21
N ASP A 89 -1.23 -9.19 17.43
CA ASP A 89 -0.55 -10.07 18.36
C ASP A 89 0.58 -10.92 17.73
N ARG A 90 1.82 -10.62 18.11
CA ARG A 90 2.99 -11.47 17.88
C ARG A 90 3.01 -12.64 18.86
#